data_AF-A0A927RAK7-F1
#
_entry.id   AF-A0A927RAK7-F1
#
_cell.length_a   1.000
_cell.length_b   1.000
_cell.length_c   1.000
_cell.angle_alpha   90.00
_cell.angle_beta   90.00
_cell.angle_gamma   90.00
#
_symmetry.space_group_name_H-M   'P 1'
#
loop_
_entity.id
_entity.type
_entity.pdbx_description
1 polymer ?
#
loop_
_entity_poly.entity_id
_entity_poly.type
_entity_poly.pdbx_seq_one_letter_code
_entity_poly.pdbx_strand_id
1 'polypeptide(L)'
;MLALARWPGVQGLVATESLHLADTSSRAEALTALASGRWELGKRTWQGTTTLNLMLPGSYFSVILFFRDNDFARWYVNFERPYRRTEIGIDTLDLLLDLVIDPDLSFRWKDEDEYRQGRRLGIITDAEHHRVKQARDQVIALFEQRTGPFAEHWQSWRRSAEWPTPTLPTNVMDVPVTTE
;
A
#
# COMPACT_ATOMS: atom_id res chain seq x y z
N MET A 1 -9.04 5.26 12.98
CA MET A 1 -7.94 4.59 12.25
C MET A 1 -8.31 3.14 12.03
N LEU A 2 -7.99 2.61 10.87
CA LEU A 2 -8.24 1.22 10.49
C LEU A 2 -6.89 0.48 10.42
N ALA A 3 -6.85 -0.74 10.94
CA ALA A 3 -5.64 -1.57 10.96
C ALA A 3 -5.92 -2.89 10.24
N LEU A 4 -5.12 -3.22 9.23
CA LEU A 4 -5.23 -4.44 8.44
C LEU A 4 -3.93 -5.23 8.57
N ALA A 5 -4.02 -6.52 8.87
CA ALA A 5 -2.86 -7.39 8.97
C ALA A 5 -2.80 -8.36 7.80
N ARG A 6 -1.58 -8.61 7.28
CA ARG A 6 -1.32 -9.62 6.25
C ARG A 6 -0.05 -10.39 6.60
N TRP A 7 -0.08 -11.71 6.50
CA TRP A 7 1.02 -12.60 6.88
C TRP A 7 1.21 -13.72 5.85
N PRO A 8 2.30 -14.52 5.93
CA PRO A 8 2.55 -15.57 4.96
C PRO A 8 1.39 -16.56 4.85
N GLY A 9 1.01 -16.91 3.61
CA GLY A 9 -0.15 -17.76 3.32
C GLY A 9 -1.42 -17.00 2.95
N VAL A 10 -1.54 -15.70 3.29
CA VAL A 10 -2.67 -14.88 2.83
C VAL A 10 -2.65 -14.75 1.31
N GLN A 11 -3.74 -15.15 0.66
CA GLN A 11 -3.91 -15.07 -0.78
C GLN A 11 -4.56 -13.75 -1.20
N GLY A 12 -4.18 -13.25 -2.37
CA GLY A 12 -4.83 -12.12 -3.00
C GLY A 12 -4.70 -12.19 -4.51
N LEU A 13 -5.33 -11.23 -5.18
CA LEU A 13 -5.17 -10.99 -6.60
C LEU A 13 -4.26 -9.78 -6.80
N VAL A 14 -3.38 -9.84 -7.78
CA VAL A 14 -2.50 -8.73 -8.19
C VAL A 14 -2.39 -8.72 -9.71
N ALA A 15 -2.10 -7.55 -10.29
CA ALA A 15 -1.86 -7.46 -11.74
C ALA A 15 -0.76 -8.45 -12.14
N THR A 16 -0.98 -9.26 -13.17
CA THR A 16 -0.01 -10.27 -13.61
C THR A 16 1.29 -9.63 -14.08
N GLU A 17 1.20 -8.45 -14.67
CA GLU A 17 2.33 -7.61 -15.07
C GLU A 17 3.17 -7.20 -13.84
N SER A 18 2.53 -7.05 -12.67
CA SER A 18 3.21 -6.74 -11.41
C SER A 18 3.92 -7.95 -10.76
N LEU A 19 3.68 -9.17 -11.25
CA LEU A 19 4.32 -10.39 -10.73
C LEU A 19 5.79 -10.52 -11.18
N HIS A 20 6.21 -9.77 -12.20
CA HIS A 20 7.54 -9.86 -12.84
C HIS A 20 8.45 -8.64 -12.59
N LEU A 21 8.14 -7.80 -11.60
CA LEU A 21 8.79 -6.50 -11.35
C LEU A 21 10.16 -6.57 -10.67
N ALA A 22 11.01 -7.52 -11.07
CA ALA A 22 12.40 -7.60 -10.61
C ALA A 22 13.35 -6.65 -11.39
N ASP A 23 12.88 -6.05 -12.50
CA ASP A 23 13.64 -5.12 -13.35
C ASP A 23 12.86 -3.81 -13.58
N THR A 24 13.58 -2.70 -13.66
CA THR A 24 13.04 -1.36 -13.96
C THR A 24 12.38 -1.25 -15.33
N SER A 25 12.87 -1.96 -16.35
CA SER A 25 12.28 -1.92 -17.70
C SER A 25 10.86 -2.53 -17.71
N SER A 26 10.68 -3.66 -17.01
CA SER A 26 9.39 -4.33 -16.89
C SER A 26 8.36 -3.53 -16.08
N ARG A 27 8.82 -2.65 -15.18
CA ARG A 27 7.95 -1.75 -14.40
C ARG A 27 7.36 -0.62 -15.23
N ALA A 28 8.14 0.00 -16.12
CA ALA A 28 7.65 1.05 -17.01
C ALA A 28 6.62 0.53 -18.03
N GLU A 29 6.82 -0.69 -18.53
CA GLU A 29 5.86 -1.38 -19.40
C GLU A 29 4.57 -1.73 -18.65
N ALA A 30 4.68 -2.21 -17.40
CA ALA A 30 3.53 -2.49 -16.56
C ALA A 30 2.67 -1.24 -16.32
N LEU A 31 3.26 -0.06 -16.09
CA LEU A 31 2.51 1.20 -15.98
C LEU A 31 1.77 1.57 -17.25
N THR A 32 2.37 1.30 -18.42
CA THR A 32 1.73 1.55 -19.71
C THR A 32 0.55 0.59 -19.94
N ALA A 33 0.70 -0.68 -19.55
CA ALA A 33 -0.38 -1.66 -19.59
C ALA A 33 -1.54 -1.25 -18.67
N LEU A 34 -1.23 -0.86 -17.42
CA LEU A 34 -2.19 -0.31 -16.45
C LEU A 34 -2.94 0.90 -17.01
N ALA A 35 -2.22 1.88 -17.58
CA ALA A 35 -2.83 3.06 -18.21
C ALA A 35 -3.77 2.70 -19.38
N SER A 36 -3.46 1.64 -20.11
CA SER A 36 -4.29 1.18 -21.24
C SER A 36 -5.54 0.38 -20.81
N GLY A 37 -5.67 0.04 -19.52
CA GLY A 37 -6.75 -0.80 -19.01
C GLY A 37 -6.66 -2.28 -19.45
N ARG A 38 -5.53 -2.70 -20.01
CA ARG A 38 -5.30 -4.07 -20.49
C ARG A 38 -4.35 -4.77 -19.53
N TRP A 39 -4.90 -5.30 -18.46
CA TRP A 39 -4.17 -6.08 -17.46
C TRP A 39 -5.08 -7.18 -16.92
N GLU A 40 -4.46 -8.26 -16.46
CA GLU A 40 -5.16 -9.39 -15.85
C GLU A 40 -4.76 -9.52 -14.38
N LEU A 41 -5.63 -10.14 -13.59
CA LEU A 41 -5.34 -10.44 -12.20
C LEU A 41 -4.92 -11.90 -12.02
N GLY A 42 -3.75 -12.08 -11.42
CA GLY A 42 -3.21 -13.38 -11.02
C GLY A 42 -3.29 -13.59 -9.52
N LYS A 43 -3.47 -14.85 -9.11
CA LYS A 43 -3.38 -15.24 -7.69
C LYS A 43 -1.94 -15.10 -7.20
N ARG A 44 -1.78 -14.50 -6.02
CA ARG A 44 -0.50 -14.42 -5.32
C ARG A 44 -0.68 -14.76 -3.85
N THR A 45 0.19 -15.64 -3.36
CA THR A 45 0.33 -15.93 -1.93
C THR A 45 1.39 -15.00 -1.33
N TRP A 46 1.05 -14.31 -0.25
CA TRP A 46 2.00 -13.49 0.50
C TRP A 46 3.05 -14.35 1.20
N GLN A 47 4.29 -13.87 1.27
CA GLN A 47 5.44 -14.62 1.75
C GLN A 47 6.41 -13.72 2.53
N GLY A 48 7.22 -14.34 3.40
CA GLY A 48 8.42 -13.76 4.00
C GLY A 48 8.22 -12.70 5.10
N THR A 49 7.07 -12.03 5.17
CA THR A 49 6.83 -10.99 6.19
C THR A 49 5.41 -11.02 6.73
N THR A 50 5.24 -10.55 7.95
CA THR A 50 3.94 -10.08 8.46
C THR A 50 3.89 -8.57 8.31
N THR A 51 2.74 -8.01 8.00
CA THR A 51 2.53 -6.58 7.85
C THR A 51 1.32 -6.12 8.67
N LEU A 52 1.41 -4.89 9.17
CA LEU A 52 0.30 -4.16 9.77
C LEU A 52 0.15 -2.85 9.00
N ASN A 53 -0.91 -2.74 8.19
CA ASN A 53 -1.26 -1.53 7.46
C ASN A 53 -2.20 -0.65 8.29
N LEU A 54 -1.78 0.58 8.59
CA LEU A 54 -2.50 1.57 9.37
C LEU A 54 -3.03 2.67 8.45
N MET A 55 -4.36 2.75 8.34
CA MET A 55 -5.05 3.67 7.44
C MET A 55 -5.81 4.74 8.25
N LEU A 56 -5.45 6.00 8.03
CA LEU A 56 -6.13 7.14 8.64
C LEU A 56 -7.32 7.58 7.75
N PRO A 57 -8.52 7.80 8.31
CA PRO A 57 -9.67 8.25 7.51
C PRO A 57 -9.36 9.54 6.75
N GLY A 58 -9.65 9.56 5.45
CA GLY A 58 -9.46 10.74 4.60
C GLY A 58 -8.01 11.03 4.18
N SER A 59 -7.02 10.30 4.70
CA SER A 59 -5.62 10.48 4.34
C SER A 59 -5.30 9.91 2.96
N TYR A 60 -4.43 10.60 2.22
CA TYR A 60 -3.89 10.16 0.94
C TYR A 60 -2.63 9.28 1.09
N PHE A 61 -2.59 8.50 2.17
CA PHE A 61 -1.54 7.53 2.45
C PHE A 61 -2.01 6.54 3.50
N SER A 62 -1.36 5.39 3.53
CA SER A 62 -1.34 4.48 4.68
C SER A 62 0.09 4.16 5.08
N VAL A 63 0.26 3.64 6.30
CA VAL A 63 1.59 3.27 6.83
C VAL A 63 1.59 1.79 7.15
N ILE A 64 2.43 1.06 6.43
CA ILE A 64 2.61 -0.38 6.56
C ILE A 64 3.86 -0.63 7.40
N LEU A 65 3.69 -1.24 8.56
CA LEU A 65 4.81 -1.79 9.32
C LEU A 65 5.11 -3.19 8.79
N PHE A 66 6.37 -3.46 8.46
CA PHE A 66 6.83 -4.79 8.09
C PHE A 66 7.51 -5.45 9.28
N PHE A 67 7.20 -6.72 9.47
CA PHE A 67 7.80 -7.58 10.49
C PHE A 67 8.42 -8.82 9.82
N ARG A 68 9.62 -9.18 10.24
CA ARG A 68 10.32 -10.41 9.84
C ARG A 68 10.67 -11.18 11.10
N ASP A 69 10.32 -12.46 11.16
CA ASP A 69 10.55 -13.30 12.34
C ASP A 69 10.00 -12.69 13.66
N ASN A 70 8.89 -11.95 13.53
CA ASN A 70 8.24 -11.13 14.57
C ASN A 70 8.98 -9.84 14.98
N ASP A 71 10.14 -9.53 14.42
CA ASP A 71 10.84 -8.28 14.68
C ASP A 71 10.43 -7.19 13.70
N PHE A 72 10.31 -5.96 14.21
CA PHE A 72 10.04 -4.79 13.39
C PHE A 72 11.19 -4.54 12.42
N ALA A 73 10.88 -4.44 11.13
CA ALA A 73 11.87 -4.33 10.07
C ALA A 73 11.93 -2.95 9.43
N ARG A 74 10.79 -2.27 9.24
CA ARG A 74 10.68 -0.92 8.63
C ARG A 74 9.24 -0.42 8.64
N TRP A 75 9.07 0.89 8.50
CA TRP A 75 7.84 1.47 7.99
C TRP A 75 7.92 1.63 6.47
N TYR A 76 6.76 1.52 5.84
CA TYR A 76 6.55 1.78 4.43
C TYR A 76 5.30 2.63 4.29
N VAL A 77 5.44 3.86 3.82
CA VAL A 77 4.32 4.74 3.56
C VAL A 77 3.90 4.53 2.12
N ASN A 78 2.68 4.03 1.93
CA ASN A 78 2.06 3.86 0.62
C ASN A 78 1.22 5.11 0.33
N PHE A 79 1.56 5.92 -0.66
CA PHE A 79 0.69 7.04 -1.06
C PHE A 79 -0.43 6.49 -1.93
N GLU A 80 -1.67 6.69 -1.49
CA GLU A 80 -2.85 6.08 -2.07
C GLU A 80 -4.08 6.95 -1.85
N ARG A 81 -5.18 6.70 -2.56
CA ARG A 81 -6.43 7.41 -2.30
C ARG A 81 -6.95 7.10 -0.89
N PRO A 82 -7.75 7.99 -0.30
CA PRO A 82 -8.46 7.67 0.93
C PRO A 82 -9.30 6.42 0.74
N TYR A 83 -9.19 5.50 1.70
CA TYR A 83 -9.88 4.23 1.62
C TYR A 83 -11.41 4.40 1.70
N ARG A 84 -12.14 3.50 1.03
CA ARG A 84 -13.60 3.39 1.10
C ARG A 84 -13.96 1.99 1.56
N ARG A 85 -14.88 1.87 2.52
CA ARG A 85 -15.39 0.56 2.95
C ARG A 85 -16.41 0.05 1.94
N THR A 86 -16.37 -1.24 1.66
CA THR A 86 -17.36 -1.97 0.86
C THR A 86 -17.93 -3.11 1.70
N GLU A 87 -18.93 -3.82 1.17
CA GLU A 87 -19.51 -4.99 1.85
C GLU A 87 -18.51 -6.13 2.05
N ILE A 88 -17.47 -6.21 1.21
CA ILE A 88 -16.47 -7.29 1.24
C ILE A 88 -15.08 -6.84 1.70
N GLY A 89 -14.88 -5.55 1.99
CA GLY A 89 -13.57 -5.06 2.37
C GLY A 89 -13.40 -3.56 2.23
N ILE A 90 -12.27 -3.18 1.64
CA ILE A 90 -11.82 -1.80 1.54
C ILE A 90 -11.18 -1.60 0.18
N ASP A 91 -11.62 -0.55 -0.51
CA ASP A 91 -11.05 -0.12 -1.77
C ASP A 91 -10.19 1.12 -1.56
N THR A 92 -9.06 1.13 -2.25
CA THR A 92 -8.16 2.26 -2.38
C THR A 92 -7.51 2.22 -3.76
N LEU A 93 -6.73 3.24 -4.10
CA LEU A 93 -5.96 3.26 -5.33
C LEU A 93 -4.55 3.73 -5.02
N ASP A 94 -3.57 2.91 -5.37
CA ASP A 94 -2.15 3.24 -5.28
C ASP A 94 -1.81 4.45 -6.17
N LEU A 95 -1.03 5.38 -5.63
CA LEU A 95 -0.59 6.58 -6.34
C LEU A 95 0.90 6.55 -6.67
N LEU A 96 1.50 5.36 -6.79
CA LEU A 96 2.83 5.07 -7.34
C LEU A 96 4.01 5.75 -6.66
N LEU A 97 3.81 6.29 -5.46
CA LEU A 97 4.85 6.95 -4.69
C LEU A 97 4.91 6.30 -3.32
N ASP A 98 6.12 6.09 -2.84
CA ASP A 98 6.35 5.49 -1.54
C ASP A 98 7.45 6.20 -0.75
N LEU A 99 7.41 6.01 0.57
CA LEU A 99 8.49 6.37 1.47
C LEU A 99 8.86 5.15 2.32
N VAL A 100 10.13 4.79 2.33
CA VAL A 100 10.65 3.72 3.21
C VAL A 100 11.41 4.35 4.35
N ILE A 101 11.10 3.93 5.56
CA ILE A 101 11.75 4.41 6.79
C ILE A 101 12.31 3.19 7.53
N ASP A 102 13.61 3.16 7.71
CA ASP A 102 14.31 2.07 8.37
C ASP A 102 14.28 2.25 9.92
N PRO A 103 14.59 1.20 10.71
CA PRO A 103 14.50 1.27 12.17
C PRO A 103 15.43 2.32 12.82
N ASP A 104 16.52 2.67 12.14
CA ASP A 104 17.43 3.74 12.55
C ASP A 104 16.89 5.15 12.25
N LEU A 105 15.65 5.24 11.76
CA LEU A 105 14.91 6.46 11.44
C LEU A 105 15.43 7.19 10.19
N SER A 106 16.37 6.60 9.45
CA SER A 106 16.68 7.05 8.11
C SER A 106 15.51 6.77 7.17
N PHE A 107 15.31 7.63 6.17
CA PHE A 107 14.24 7.44 5.20
C PHE A 107 14.71 7.73 3.78
N ARG A 108 14.02 7.12 2.82
CA ARG A 108 14.23 7.34 1.38
C ARG A 108 12.90 7.32 0.64
N TRP A 109 12.77 8.22 -0.33
CA TRP A 109 11.70 8.16 -1.31
C TRP A 109 11.93 6.97 -2.25
N LYS A 110 10.84 6.33 -2.65
CA LYS A 110 10.83 5.20 -3.56
C LYS A 110 9.81 5.47 -4.66
N ASP A 111 10.13 4.99 -5.86
CA ASP A 111 9.28 5.02 -7.06
C ASP A 111 8.94 6.45 -7.56
N GLU A 112 9.78 7.44 -7.29
CA GLU A 112 9.57 8.81 -7.82
C GLU A 112 9.54 8.87 -9.35
N ASP A 113 10.26 7.97 -10.03
CA ASP A 113 10.24 7.85 -11.49
C ASP A 113 8.90 7.33 -12.00
N GLU A 114 8.35 6.31 -11.35
CA GLU A 114 7.04 5.73 -11.64
C GLU A 114 5.93 6.72 -11.36
N TYR A 115 6.01 7.45 -10.25
CA TYR A 115 5.13 8.56 -9.95
C TYR A 115 5.12 9.60 -11.07
N ARG A 116 6.30 10.02 -11.55
CA ARG A 116 6.42 10.97 -12.67
C ARG A 116 5.84 10.39 -13.96
N GLN A 117 6.05 9.11 -14.24
CA GLN A 117 5.48 8.45 -15.41
C GLN A 117 3.96 8.34 -15.32
N GLY A 118 3.42 7.91 -14.18
CA GLY A 118 1.97 7.80 -13.95
C GLY A 118 1.25 9.14 -14.12
N ARG A 119 1.89 10.24 -13.73
CA ARG A 119 1.40 11.60 -14.03
C ARG A 119 1.40 11.90 -15.54
N ARG A 120 2.48 11.59 -16.25
CA ARG A 120 2.55 11.79 -17.72
C ARG A 120 1.51 10.97 -18.48
N LEU A 121 1.24 9.75 -18.01
CA LEU A 121 0.26 8.84 -18.59
C LEU A 121 -1.19 9.15 -18.16
N GLY A 122 -1.40 10.11 -17.25
CA GLY A 122 -2.73 10.49 -16.77
C GLY A 122 -3.36 9.52 -15.76
N ILE A 123 -2.61 8.53 -15.26
CA ILE A 123 -3.04 7.66 -14.14
C ILE A 123 -3.25 8.51 -12.88
N ILE A 124 -2.36 9.48 -12.66
CA ILE A 124 -2.38 10.38 -11.52
C ILE A 124 -2.72 11.78 -12.02
N THR A 125 -3.87 12.29 -11.62
CA THR A 125 -4.36 13.63 -11.98
C THR A 125 -3.58 14.73 -11.26
N ASP A 126 -3.66 15.97 -11.75
CA ASP A 126 -3.06 17.12 -11.07
C ASP A 126 -3.68 17.39 -9.70
N ALA A 127 -4.99 17.10 -9.54
CA ALA A 127 -5.67 17.19 -8.26
C ALA A 127 -5.07 16.19 -7.25
N GLU A 128 -4.89 14.93 -7.65
CA GLU A 128 -4.23 13.92 -6.82
C GLU A 128 -2.78 14.27 -6.53
N HIS A 129 -2.06 14.82 -7.50
CA HIS A 129 -0.69 15.29 -7.27
C HIS A 129 -0.64 16.34 -6.15
N HIS A 130 -1.60 17.27 -6.13
CA HIS A 130 -1.70 18.27 -5.06
C HIS A 130 -2.00 17.63 -3.70
N ARG A 131 -2.87 16.61 -3.67
CA ARG A 131 -3.17 15.84 -2.45
C ARG A 131 -1.97 15.04 -1.95
N VAL A 132 -1.21 14.42 -2.85
CA VAL A 132 0.03 13.72 -2.51
C VAL A 132 1.05 14.68 -1.91
N LYS A 133 1.21 15.90 -2.45
CA LYS A 133 2.10 16.89 -1.82
C LYS A 133 1.72 17.20 -0.38
N GLN A 134 0.43 17.44 -0.12
CA GLN A 134 -0.06 17.68 1.24
C GLN A 134 0.14 16.45 2.14
N ALA A 135 -0.08 15.25 1.60
CA ALA A 135 0.17 14.00 2.31
C ALA A 135 1.65 13.81 2.66
N ARG A 136 2.59 14.22 1.79
CA ARG A 136 4.03 14.17 2.08
C ARG A 136 4.34 14.99 3.33
N ASP A 137 3.85 16.23 3.38
CA ASP A 137 4.05 17.12 4.53
C ASP A 137 3.43 16.53 5.82
N GLN A 138 2.22 15.96 5.71
CA GLN A 138 1.55 15.31 6.84
C GLN A 138 2.32 14.08 7.34
N VAL A 139 2.85 13.25 6.44
CA VAL A 139 3.65 12.06 6.79
C VAL A 139 4.91 12.48 7.54
N ILE A 140 5.64 13.48 7.04
CA ILE A 140 6.84 13.99 7.71
C ILE A 140 6.49 14.55 9.09
N ALA A 141 5.43 15.34 9.22
CA ALA A 141 5.01 15.89 10.51
C ALA A 141 4.65 14.79 11.54
N LEU A 142 3.87 13.79 11.13
CA LEU A 142 3.51 12.66 12.01
C LEU A 142 4.74 11.83 12.38
N PHE A 143 5.66 11.63 11.44
CA PHE A 143 6.90 10.91 11.65
C PHE A 143 7.79 11.64 12.67
N GLU A 144 8.07 12.93 12.46
CA GLU A 144 8.88 13.76 13.36
C GLU A 144 8.30 13.82 14.78
N GLN A 145 6.97 13.90 14.90
CA GLN A 145 6.28 13.93 16.19
C GLN A 145 6.13 12.55 16.84
N ARG A 146 6.44 11.46 16.12
CA ARG A 146 6.25 10.07 16.56
C ARG A 146 4.80 9.77 16.97
N THR A 147 3.84 10.28 16.20
CA THR A 147 2.40 10.13 16.50
C THR A 147 1.67 9.28 15.46
N GLY A 148 0.43 8.90 15.81
CA GLY A 148 -0.45 8.12 14.94
C GLY A 148 0.20 6.80 14.51
N PRO A 149 0.37 6.54 13.20
CA PRO A 149 0.97 5.30 12.72
C PRO A 149 2.48 5.17 12.99
N PHE A 150 3.16 6.26 13.39
CA PHE A 150 4.58 6.26 13.75
C PHE A 150 4.82 6.19 15.26
N ALA A 151 3.76 6.03 16.06
CA ALA A 151 3.91 5.84 17.49
C ALA A 151 4.64 4.53 17.83
N GLU A 152 5.52 4.58 18.82
CA GLU A 152 6.49 3.50 19.14
C GLU A 152 5.83 2.14 19.41
N HIS A 153 4.66 2.14 20.07
CA HIS A 153 3.96 0.92 20.42
C HIS A 153 3.62 0.02 19.23
N TRP A 154 3.46 0.58 18.02
CA TRP A 154 3.19 -0.23 16.82
C TRP A 154 4.34 -1.19 16.46
N GLN A 155 5.58 -0.86 16.80
CA GLN A 155 6.75 -1.73 16.56
C GLN A 155 6.72 -3.00 17.42
N SER A 156 6.02 -2.94 18.56
CA SER A 156 5.79 -4.09 19.45
C SER A 156 4.56 -4.92 19.08
N TRP A 157 3.77 -4.51 18.08
CA TRP A 157 2.59 -5.25 17.66
C TRP A 157 2.97 -6.66 17.19
N ARG A 158 2.11 -7.64 17.51
CA ARG A 158 2.26 -9.03 17.09
C ARG A 158 0.92 -9.57 16.60
N ARG A 159 0.95 -10.36 15.53
CA ARG A 159 -0.21 -11.13 15.08
C ARG A 159 -0.54 -12.19 16.12
N SER A 160 -1.82 -12.36 16.45
CA SER A 160 -2.25 -13.52 17.24
C SER A 160 -2.02 -14.83 16.47
N ALA A 161 -1.46 -15.84 17.15
CA ALA A 161 -1.27 -17.17 16.55
C ALA A 161 -2.60 -17.88 16.25
N GLU A 162 -3.68 -17.48 16.93
CA GLU A 162 -5.01 -18.08 16.80
C GLU A 162 -5.78 -17.58 15.58
N TRP A 163 -5.32 -16.50 14.93
CA TRP A 163 -6.01 -15.96 13.76
C TRP A 163 -5.91 -16.92 12.57
N PRO A 164 -7.05 -17.40 12.03
CA PRO A 164 -7.04 -18.24 10.85
C PRO A 164 -6.59 -17.43 9.64
N THR A 165 -5.95 -18.08 8.68
CA THR A 165 -5.63 -17.44 7.40
C THR A 165 -6.94 -17.08 6.69
N PRO A 166 -7.18 -15.79 6.35
CA PRO A 166 -8.38 -15.38 5.63
C PRO A 166 -8.41 -15.98 4.22
N THR A 167 -9.61 -16.34 3.78
CA THR A 167 -9.87 -16.80 2.42
C THR A 167 -10.31 -15.63 1.55
N LEU A 168 -9.77 -15.56 0.33
CA LEU A 168 -10.21 -14.57 -0.66
C LEU A 168 -11.67 -14.84 -1.06
N PRO A 169 -12.59 -13.86 -0.93
CA PRO A 169 -13.98 -14.02 -1.37
C PRO A 169 -14.08 -14.35 -2.86
N THR A 170 -15.04 -15.18 -3.24
CA THR A 170 -15.23 -15.58 -4.65
C THR A 170 -15.78 -14.45 -5.53
N ASN A 171 -16.49 -13.49 -4.91
CA ASN A 171 -17.11 -12.34 -5.56
C ASN A 171 -16.23 -11.08 -5.53
N VAL A 172 -14.92 -11.22 -5.29
CA VAL A 172 -13.98 -10.08 -5.18
C VAL A 172 -13.92 -9.23 -6.47
N MET A 173 -14.29 -9.81 -7.61
CA MET A 173 -14.34 -9.12 -8.90
C MET A 173 -15.70 -8.47 -9.20
N ASP A 174 -16.74 -8.82 -8.44
CA ASP A 174 -18.13 -8.48 -8.75
C ASP A 174 -18.69 -7.37 -7.86
N VAL A 175 -18.03 -7.06 -6.74
CA VAL A 175 -18.47 -6.01 -5.79
C VAL A 175 -17.72 -4.72 -6.10
N PRO A 176 -18.30 -3.76 -6.83
CA PRO A 176 -17.67 -2.47 -7.06
C PRO A 176 -17.69 -1.61 -5.78
N VAL A 177 -16.86 -0.56 -5.76
CA VAL A 177 -17.12 0.61 -4.92
C VAL A 177 -18.54 1.10 -5.25
N THR A 178 -19.46 1.00 -4.30
CA THR A 178 -20.71 1.77 -4.40
C THR A 178 -20.33 3.25 -4.32
N THR A 179 -20.43 3.95 -5.44
CA THR A 179 -20.35 5.41 -5.42
C THR A 179 -21.60 5.93 -4.73
N GLU A 180 -21.47 6.35 -3.48
CA GLU A 180 -22.33 7.38 -2.90
C GLU A 180 -21.98 8.76 -3.49
#